data_AF-A4EFH2-F1
#
_entry.id   AF-A4EFH2-F1
#
_cell.length_a   1.000
_cell.length_b   1.000
_cell.length_c   1.000
_cell.angle_alpha   90.00
_cell.angle_beta   90.00
_cell.angle_gamma   90.00
#
_symmetry.space_group_name_H-M   'P 1'
#
loop_
_entity.id
_entity.type
_entity.pdbx_description
1 polymer ?
#
loop_
_entity_poly.entity_id
_entity_poly.type
_entity_poly.pdbx_seq_one_letter_code
_entity_poly.pdbx_strand_id
1 'polypeptide(L)'
;MFKFSVANRAFLGPVYRRRRKTALRLRKCKFNGQPFITILDDRNHLHFHAFEDVRKSYKSCNNHLSLAEFYGVTPRLVRKIMKVAGIDYLRALFDRHERRERISDIAASIRMHPSNLSKQLKEAGYKVSRGKRKPKLIQSQISKAVLERATINAIATKLQVHWETAKKVLVEYGFLSESDAEKGAPYSISPAPFDTS
;
A
#
# COMPACT_ATOMS: atom_id res chain seq x y z
N MET A 1 15.63 -27.63 30.56
CA MET A 1 15.45 -26.17 30.42
C MET A 1 16.45 -25.69 29.37
N PHE A 2 16.06 -25.57 28.10
CA PHE A 2 17.00 -25.17 27.02
C PHE A 2 16.98 -23.65 26.87
N LYS A 3 18.12 -23.00 27.14
CA LYS A 3 18.33 -21.57 26.88
C LYS A 3 18.46 -21.36 25.37
N PHE A 4 17.44 -20.81 24.73
CA PHE A 4 17.56 -20.32 23.35
C PHE A 4 18.38 -19.03 23.36
N SER A 5 19.65 -19.13 23.00
CA SER A 5 20.51 -17.98 22.77
C SER A 5 20.11 -17.35 21.43
N VAL A 6 19.43 -16.21 21.49
CA VAL A 6 19.18 -15.35 20.32
C VAL A 6 20.50 -14.66 20.00
N ALA A 7 21.30 -15.28 19.14
CA ALA A 7 22.52 -14.67 18.65
C ALA A 7 22.16 -13.47 17.75
N ASN A 8 22.42 -12.26 18.25
CA ASN A 8 22.43 -11.03 17.48
C ASN A 8 23.48 -11.15 16.36
N ARG A 9 23.04 -11.46 15.14
CA ARG A 9 23.88 -11.38 13.94
C ARG A 9 23.73 -10.00 13.32
N ALA A 10 24.85 -9.30 13.21
CA ALA A 10 24.98 -8.02 12.53
C ALA A 10 24.43 -8.10 11.10
N PHE A 11 23.54 -7.15 10.78
CA PHE A 11 22.86 -7.00 9.50
C PHE A 11 23.86 -6.53 8.42
N LEU A 12 24.32 -7.45 7.58
CA LEU A 12 24.83 -7.11 6.26
C LEU A 12 23.64 -7.23 5.29
N GLY A 13 23.26 -6.11 4.68
CA GLY A 13 22.09 -6.03 3.78
C GLY A 13 22.17 -7.05 2.62
N PRO A 14 21.03 -7.59 2.15
CA PRO A 14 21.06 -8.69 1.22
C PRO A 14 21.38 -8.23 -0.20
N VAL A 15 22.59 -8.55 -0.68
CA VAL A 15 22.89 -8.66 -2.11
C VAL A 15 22.22 -9.94 -2.62
N TYR A 16 21.05 -9.82 -3.25
CA TYR A 16 20.34 -10.93 -3.92
C TYR A 16 21.14 -11.41 -5.15
N ARG A 17 22.25 -12.12 -4.94
CA ARG A 17 22.91 -12.89 -6.01
C ARG A 17 22.03 -14.08 -6.38
N ARG A 18 21.72 -14.23 -7.67
CA ARG A 18 21.03 -15.39 -8.26
C ARG A 18 21.86 -16.68 -8.02
N ARG A 19 21.78 -17.28 -6.84
CA ARG A 19 22.29 -18.64 -6.60
C ARG A 19 21.18 -19.66 -6.81
N ARG A 20 21.58 -20.86 -7.24
CA ARG A 20 20.69 -21.97 -7.65
C ARG A 20 19.67 -22.26 -6.53
N LYS A 21 18.42 -22.43 -6.92
CA LYS A 21 17.25 -22.62 -6.03
C LYS A 21 17.38 -23.94 -5.25
N THR A 22 17.89 -23.88 -4.03
CA THR A 22 17.69 -24.95 -3.05
C THR A 22 16.20 -25.00 -2.71
N ALA A 23 15.60 -26.19 -2.80
CA ALA A 23 14.19 -26.39 -2.57
C ALA A 23 13.89 -26.24 -1.06
N LEU A 24 13.56 -25.03 -0.62
CA LEU A 24 13.06 -24.75 0.73
C LEU A 24 11.84 -25.65 1.02
N ARG A 25 12.03 -26.65 1.88
CA ARG A 25 10.98 -27.57 2.34
C ARG A 25 10.40 -27.06 3.65
N LEU A 26 9.12 -26.70 3.63
CA LEU A 26 8.35 -26.42 4.85
C LEU A 26 7.72 -27.72 5.32
N ARG A 27 8.05 -28.14 6.53
CA ARG A 27 7.35 -29.23 7.21
C ARG A 27 6.66 -28.68 8.45
N LYS A 28 5.40 -29.08 8.66
CA LYS A 28 4.73 -28.91 9.94
C LYS A 28 5.19 -30.06 10.82
N CYS A 29 5.88 -29.74 11.91
CA CYS A 29 6.29 -30.73 12.90
C CYS A 29 5.60 -30.41 14.22
N LYS A 30 5.29 -31.46 14.99
CA LYS A 30 4.89 -31.32 16.39
C LYS A 30 6.07 -31.76 17.25
N PHE A 31 6.48 -30.94 18.22
CA PHE A 31 7.45 -31.32 19.24
C PHE A 31 6.82 -31.03 20.60
N ASN A 32 6.68 -32.04 21.46
CA ASN A 32 5.94 -31.93 22.72
C ASN A 32 4.51 -31.35 22.56
N GLY A 33 3.82 -31.72 21.48
CA GLY A 33 2.46 -31.25 21.19
C GLY A 33 2.37 -29.83 20.59
N GLN A 34 3.44 -29.04 20.61
CA GLN A 34 3.46 -27.69 20.05
C GLN A 34 3.79 -27.71 18.54
N PRO A 35 3.19 -26.82 17.73
CA PRO A 35 3.48 -26.75 16.30
C PRO A 35 4.70 -25.87 16.00
N PHE A 36 5.61 -26.38 15.16
CA PHE A 36 6.83 -25.68 14.72
C PHE A 36 6.94 -25.65 13.20
N ILE A 37 7.60 -24.61 12.71
CA ILE A 37 7.99 -24.49 11.30
C ILE A 37 9.48 -24.75 11.22
N THR A 38 9.85 -25.72 10.39
CA THR A 38 11.24 -25.93 9.99
C THR A 38 11.53 -25.25 8.67
N ILE A 39 12.61 -24.48 8.64
CA ILE A 39 13.12 -23.82 7.42
C ILE A 39 14.51 -24.37 7.17
N LEU A 40 14.70 -25.01 6.02
CA LEU A 40 16.00 -25.49 5.55
C LEU A 40 16.61 -24.44 4.62
N ASP A 41 17.63 -23.72 5.09
CA ASP A 41 18.36 -22.73 4.30
C ASP A 41 19.25 -23.40 3.23
N ASP A 42 19.76 -22.59 2.29
CA ASP A 42 20.68 -22.98 1.20
C ASP A 42 21.99 -23.61 1.70
N ARG A 43 22.33 -23.41 2.98
CA ARG A 43 23.46 -24.04 3.67
C ARG A 43 23.09 -25.33 4.41
N ASN A 44 21.90 -25.87 4.18
CA ASN A 44 21.31 -26.98 4.94
C ASN A 44 21.15 -26.71 6.44
N HIS A 45 21.14 -25.44 6.86
CA HIS A 45 20.84 -25.09 8.24
C HIS A 45 19.33 -25.20 8.49
N LEU A 46 18.97 -26.01 9.48
CA LEU A 46 17.59 -26.21 9.90
C LEU A 46 17.24 -25.20 10.99
N HIS A 47 16.43 -24.21 10.64
CA HIS A 47 15.90 -23.25 11.59
C HIS A 47 14.54 -23.73 12.11
N PHE A 48 14.37 -23.69 13.43
CA PHE A 48 13.10 -23.99 14.09
C PHE A 48 12.48 -22.70 14.59
N HIS A 49 11.25 -22.43 14.19
CA HIS A 49 10.48 -21.30 14.68
C HIS A 49 9.14 -21.77 15.22
N ALA A 50 8.83 -21.40 16.46
CA ALA A 50 7.50 -21.60 17.01
C ALA A 50 6.50 -20.71 16.26
N PHE A 51 5.25 -21.15 16.15
CA PHE A 51 4.22 -20.37 15.45
C PHE A 51 3.98 -19.01 16.14
N GLU A 52 4.13 -18.95 17.46
CA GLU A 52 4.01 -17.71 18.22
C GLU A 52 5.12 -16.71 17.90
N ASP A 53 6.35 -17.18 17.69
CA ASP A 53 7.47 -16.31 17.33
C ASP A 53 7.22 -15.66 15.97
N VAL A 54 6.71 -16.43 15.01
CA VAL A 54 6.32 -15.91 13.69
C VAL A 54 5.25 -14.82 13.83
N ARG A 55 4.26 -15.03 14.71
CA ARG A 55 3.21 -14.04 14.97
C ARG A 55 3.77 -12.78 15.65
N LYS A 56 4.67 -12.93 16.62
CA LYS A 56 5.35 -11.80 17.29
C LYS A 56 6.21 -11.01 16.30
N SER A 57 7.03 -11.70 15.52
CA SER A 57 7.87 -11.09 14.47
C SER A 57 7.01 -10.39 13.41
N TYR A 58 5.87 -10.96 13.02
CA TYR A 58 4.95 -10.29 12.10
C TYR A 58 4.40 -8.98 12.67
N LYS A 59 4.03 -8.94 13.96
CA LYS A 59 3.58 -7.70 14.62
C LYS A 59 4.66 -6.61 14.67
N SER A 60 5.93 -6.99 14.77
CA SER A 60 7.06 -6.04 14.72
C SER A 60 7.43 -5.59 13.30
N CYS A 61 6.93 -6.24 12.26
CA CYS A 61 7.26 -5.92 10.87
C CYS A 61 6.10 -5.17 10.18
N ASN A 62 6.42 -4.12 9.42
CA ASN A 62 5.41 -3.34 8.69
C ASN A 62 4.74 -4.15 7.57
N ASN A 63 5.45 -5.09 6.96
CA ASN A 63 4.93 -5.93 5.88
C ASN A 63 5.68 -7.27 5.78
N HIS A 64 5.17 -8.16 4.92
CA HIS A 64 5.76 -9.48 4.70
C HIS A 64 7.15 -9.46 4.04
N LEU A 65 7.58 -8.35 3.42
CA LEU A 65 8.93 -8.22 2.85
C LEU A 65 9.95 -8.00 3.97
N SER A 66 9.66 -7.13 4.94
CA SER A 66 10.49 -6.96 6.14
C SER A 66 10.58 -8.27 6.93
N LEU A 67 9.47 -9.02 7.02
CA LEU A 67 9.48 -10.34 7.65
C LEU A 67 10.35 -11.33 6.85
N ALA A 68 10.36 -11.24 5.52
CA ALA A 68 11.20 -12.08 4.66
C ALA A 68 12.68 -11.79 4.85
N GLU A 69 13.04 -10.51 4.96
CA GLU A 69 14.38 -10.08 5.28
C GLU A 69 14.82 -10.53 6.68
N PHE A 70 13.94 -10.39 7.68
CA PHE A 70 14.21 -10.84 9.05
C PHE A 70 14.55 -12.33 9.14
N TYR A 71 13.82 -13.17 8.41
CA TYR A 71 14.08 -14.62 8.37
C TYR A 71 15.13 -15.02 7.33
N GLY A 72 15.63 -14.10 6.51
CA GLY A 72 16.54 -14.40 5.41
C GLY A 72 15.94 -15.30 4.33
N VAL A 73 14.61 -15.27 4.14
CA VAL A 73 13.90 -16.13 3.19
C VAL A 73 13.23 -15.34 2.07
N THR A 74 12.78 -16.02 1.02
CA THR A 74 12.04 -15.36 -0.06
C THR A 74 10.64 -14.92 0.39
N PRO A 75 10.09 -13.80 -0.13
CA PRO A 75 8.73 -13.36 0.18
C PRO A 75 7.64 -14.41 -0.10
N ARG A 76 7.86 -15.24 -1.13
CA ARG A 76 6.96 -16.36 -1.46
C ARG A 76 6.94 -17.41 -0.35
N LEU A 77 8.09 -17.70 0.26
CA LEU A 77 8.17 -18.64 1.37
C LEU A 77 7.54 -18.03 2.63
N VAL A 78 7.80 -16.75 2.93
CA VAL A 78 7.16 -16.08 4.07
C VAL A 78 5.64 -16.15 4.00
N ARG A 79 5.04 -15.92 2.83
CA ARG A 79 3.58 -16.07 2.70
C ARG A 79 3.09 -17.48 3.04
N LYS A 80 3.86 -18.52 2.72
CA LYS A 80 3.54 -19.90 3.13
C LYS A 80 3.71 -20.10 4.64
N ILE A 81 4.77 -19.56 5.23
CA ILE A 81 5.04 -19.57 6.68
C ILE A 81 3.89 -18.89 7.43
N MET A 82 3.49 -17.70 7.00
CA MET A 82 2.35 -16.95 7.54
C MET A 82 1.05 -17.77 7.48
N LYS A 83 0.74 -18.36 6.31
CA LYS A 83 -0.44 -19.23 6.14
C LYS A 83 -0.40 -20.42 7.10
N VAL A 84 0.76 -21.05 7.28
CA VAL A 84 0.94 -22.17 8.21
C VAL A 84 0.78 -21.72 9.66
N ALA A 85 1.28 -20.55 10.02
CA ALA A 85 1.15 -19.94 11.35
C ALA A 85 -0.26 -19.40 11.65
N GLY A 86 -1.20 -19.51 10.71
CA GLY A 86 -2.58 -19.01 10.84
C GLY A 86 -2.70 -17.49 10.73
N ILE A 87 -1.75 -16.83 10.08
CA ILE A 87 -1.82 -15.40 9.79
C ILE A 87 -2.48 -15.23 8.42
N ASP A 88 -3.69 -14.67 8.40
CA ASP A 88 -4.37 -14.33 7.15
C ASP A 88 -3.75 -13.07 6.55
N TYR A 89 -2.87 -13.30 5.58
CA TYR A 89 -2.17 -12.25 4.85
C TYR A 89 -3.12 -11.30 4.11
N LEU A 90 -4.20 -11.82 3.51
CA LEU A 90 -5.12 -10.97 2.75
C LEU A 90 -5.98 -10.12 3.68
N ARG A 91 -6.40 -10.68 4.82
CA ARG A 91 -7.08 -9.91 5.88
C ARG A 91 -6.22 -8.74 6.35
N ALA A 92 -4.94 -8.98 6.64
CA ALA A 92 -4.06 -7.92 7.12
C ALA A 92 -3.83 -6.79 6.08
N LEU A 93 -3.81 -7.12 4.78
CA LEU A 93 -3.79 -6.11 3.72
C LEU A 93 -5.12 -5.35 3.61
N PHE A 94 -6.24 -6.05 3.82
CA PHE A 94 -7.56 -5.42 3.82
C PHE A 94 -7.73 -4.47 5.01
N ASP A 95 -7.27 -4.83 6.20
CA ASP A 95 -7.33 -3.96 7.39
C ASP A 95 -6.58 -2.63 7.17
N ARG A 96 -5.48 -2.63 6.39
CA ARG A 96 -4.81 -1.40 5.94
C ARG A 96 -5.70 -0.55 5.04
N HIS A 97 -6.44 -1.20 4.14
CA HIS A 97 -7.39 -0.51 3.28
C HIS A 97 -8.58 0.05 4.06
N GLU A 98 -9.09 -0.65 5.08
CA GLU A 98 -10.13 -0.16 5.99
C GLU A 98 -9.67 1.09 6.76
N ARG A 99 -8.37 1.18 7.08
CA ARG A 99 -7.71 2.38 7.62
C ARG A 99 -7.50 3.50 6.59
N ARG A 100 -8.22 3.45 5.47
CA ARG A 100 -8.20 4.42 4.36
C ARG A 100 -6.88 4.49 3.59
N GLU A 101 -6.00 3.51 3.74
CA GLU A 101 -4.81 3.43 2.89
C GLU A 101 -5.21 3.02 1.46
N ARG A 102 -4.62 3.68 0.46
CA ARG A 102 -4.96 3.41 -0.94
C ARG A 102 -4.38 2.06 -1.36
N ILE A 103 -5.13 1.32 -2.16
CA ILE A 103 -4.66 0.04 -2.71
C ILE A 103 -3.39 0.21 -3.54
N SER A 104 -3.21 1.34 -4.23
CA SER A 104 -1.96 1.65 -4.93
C SER A 104 -0.75 1.63 -4.00
N ASP A 105 -0.91 2.21 -2.82
CA ASP A 105 0.17 2.45 -1.87
C ASP A 105 0.48 1.17 -1.10
N ILE A 106 -0.58 0.44 -0.70
CA ILE A 106 -0.46 -0.91 -0.14
C ILE A 106 0.27 -1.80 -1.13
N ALA A 107 -0.18 -1.85 -2.40
CA ALA A 107 0.40 -2.70 -3.44
C ALA A 107 1.87 -2.36 -3.71
N ALA A 108 2.21 -1.06 -3.77
CA ALA A 108 3.59 -0.61 -3.91
C ALA A 108 4.47 -1.09 -2.74
N SER A 109 3.98 -0.98 -1.50
CA SER A 109 4.72 -1.42 -0.29
C SER A 109 5.04 -2.92 -0.28
N ILE A 110 4.25 -3.73 -0.98
CA ILE A 110 4.42 -5.18 -1.10
C ILE A 110 4.97 -5.62 -2.45
N ARG A 111 5.41 -4.68 -3.30
CA ARG A 111 5.90 -4.91 -4.67
C ARG A 111 4.93 -5.73 -5.52
N MET A 112 3.64 -5.42 -5.43
CA MET A 112 2.55 -6.04 -6.19
C MET A 112 1.89 -4.99 -7.09
N HIS A 113 1.38 -5.41 -8.25
CA HIS A 113 0.56 -4.52 -9.07
C HIS A 113 -0.81 -4.26 -8.41
N PRO A 114 -1.32 -3.01 -8.38
CA PRO A 114 -2.59 -2.69 -7.71
C PRO A 114 -3.80 -3.50 -8.21
N SER A 115 -3.86 -3.80 -9.52
CA SER A 115 -4.93 -4.64 -10.07
C SER A 115 -4.91 -6.06 -9.52
N ASN A 116 -3.72 -6.63 -9.32
CA ASN A 116 -3.56 -7.98 -8.77
C ASN A 116 -3.98 -8.02 -7.31
N LEU A 117 -3.59 -7.01 -6.52
CA LEU A 117 -4.02 -6.91 -5.13
C LEU A 117 -5.55 -6.78 -5.04
N SER A 118 -6.15 -5.89 -5.85
CA SER A 118 -7.60 -5.74 -5.88
C SER A 118 -8.32 -7.02 -6.30
N LYS A 119 -7.78 -7.76 -7.27
CA LYS A 119 -8.33 -9.06 -7.70
C LYS A 119 -8.29 -10.08 -6.56
N GLN A 120 -7.14 -10.24 -5.90
CA GLN A 120 -6.98 -11.18 -4.78
C GLN A 120 -7.89 -10.87 -3.59
N LEU A 121 -8.03 -9.59 -3.24
CA LEU A 121 -8.92 -9.17 -2.16
C LEU A 121 -10.39 -9.49 -2.49
N LYS A 122 -10.82 -9.26 -3.74
CA LYS A 122 -12.18 -9.60 -4.20
C LYS A 122 -12.43 -11.11 -4.23
N GLU A 123 -11.46 -11.88 -4.72
CA GLU A 123 -11.53 -13.35 -4.71
C GLU A 123 -11.64 -13.92 -3.29
N ALA A 124 -11.06 -13.23 -2.31
CA ALA A 124 -11.19 -13.57 -0.89
C ALA A 124 -12.48 -13.02 -0.23
N GLY A 125 -13.39 -12.39 -0.99
CA GLY A 125 -14.66 -11.87 -0.49
C GLY A 125 -14.61 -10.45 0.10
N TYR A 126 -13.47 -9.76 0.03
CA TYR A 126 -13.34 -8.41 0.57
C TYR A 126 -13.89 -7.35 -0.38
N LYS A 127 -14.68 -6.41 0.16
CA LYS A 127 -15.24 -5.28 -0.60
C LYS A 127 -14.17 -4.20 -0.81
N VAL A 128 -13.60 -4.19 -2.00
CA VAL A 128 -12.64 -3.17 -2.44
C VAL A 128 -13.35 -2.07 -3.21
N SER A 129 -13.39 -0.86 -2.66
CA SER A 129 -13.86 0.31 -3.41
C SER A 129 -12.75 0.82 -4.33
N ARG A 130 -13.10 1.10 -5.59
CA ARG A 130 -12.18 1.80 -6.50
C ARG A 130 -12.16 3.27 -6.09
N GLY A 131 -11.21 3.65 -5.25
CA GLY A 131 -10.94 5.07 -5.01
C GLY A 131 -10.64 5.73 -6.36
N LYS A 132 -11.51 6.64 -6.82
CA LYS A 132 -11.22 7.46 -8.00
C LYS A 132 -9.98 8.30 -7.66
N ARG A 133 -8.95 8.23 -8.50
CA ARG A 133 -7.77 9.07 -8.35
C ARG A 133 -8.21 10.51 -8.56
N LYS A 134 -8.23 11.32 -7.50
CA LYS A 134 -8.36 12.77 -7.66
C LYS A 134 -7.12 13.25 -8.43
N PRO A 135 -7.26 13.99 -9.55
CA PRO A 135 -6.11 14.59 -10.20
C PRO A 135 -5.41 15.50 -9.18
N LYS A 136 -4.09 15.37 -9.06
CA LYS A 136 -3.28 16.30 -8.26
C LYS A 136 -3.11 17.55 -9.11
N LEU A 137 -3.97 18.54 -8.92
CA LEU A 137 -3.84 19.84 -9.54
C LEU A 137 -3.05 20.75 -8.58
N ILE A 138 -2.03 21.41 -9.10
CA ILE A 138 -1.22 22.35 -8.31
C ILE A 138 -1.95 23.70 -8.31
N GLN A 139 -2.00 24.38 -7.16
CA GLN A 139 -2.66 25.69 -7.03
C GLN A 139 -2.18 26.71 -8.08
N SER A 140 -0.89 26.72 -8.40
CA SER A 140 -0.31 27.58 -9.44
C SER A 140 -0.83 27.29 -10.85
N GLN A 141 -1.16 26.04 -11.16
CA GLN A 141 -1.76 25.68 -12.45
C GLN A 141 -3.22 26.14 -12.52
N ILE A 142 -3.93 26.03 -11.40
CA ILE A 142 -5.33 26.46 -11.27
C ILE A 142 -5.42 27.98 -11.39
N SER A 143 -4.61 28.73 -10.64
CA SER A 143 -4.60 30.20 -10.68
C SER A 143 -4.27 30.72 -12.08
N LYS A 144 -3.25 30.14 -12.75
CA LYS A 144 -2.91 30.47 -14.13
C LYS A 144 -4.06 30.16 -15.10
N ALA A 145 -4.77 29.05 -14.92
CA ALA A 145 -5.92 28.70 -15.75
C ALA A 145 -7.11 29.65 -15.55
N VAL A 146 -7.35 30.10 -14.31
CA VAL A 146 -8.40 31.08 -13.96
C VAL A 146 -8.09 32.46 -14.56
N LEU A 147 -6.84 32.92 -14.46
CA LEU A 147 -6.43 34.21 -15.03
C LEU A 147 -6.58 34.26 -16.56
N GLU A 148 -6.30 33.15 -17.24
CA GLU A 148 -6.35 33.10 -18.70
C GLU A 148 -7.76 32.82 -19.27
N ARG A 149 -8.68 32.26 -18.48
CA ARG A 149 -9.99 31.79 -18.98
C ARG A 149 -11.11 32.16 -18.03
N ALA A 150 -12.14 32.82 -18.57
CA ALA A 150 -13.28 33.27 -17.78
C ALA A 150 -14.29 32.15 -17.44
N THR A 151 -14.37 31.04 -18.18
CA THR A 151 -15.43 30.03 -17.97
C THR A 151 -14.90 28.75 -17.35
N ILE A 152 -15.70 28.12 -16.47
CA ILE A 152 -15.39 26.83 -15.83
C ILE A 152 -15.09 25.76 -16.88
N ASN A 153 -15.83 25.73 -17.99
CA ASN A 153 -15.59 24.77 -19.07
C ASN A 153 -14.23 24.98 -19.72
N ALA A 154 -13.83 26.24 -19.99
CA ALA A 154 -12.53 26.52 -20.56
C ALA A 154 -11.38 26.19 -19.60
N ILE A 155 -11.57 26.44 -18.30
CA ILE A 155 -10.63 26.03 -17.24
C ILE A 155 -10.52 24.51 -17.20
N ALA A 156 -11.64 23.79 -17.22
CA ALA A 156 -11.68 22.33 -17.19
C ALA A 156 -10.94 21.72 -18.38
N THR A 157 -11.17 22.26 -19.59
CA THR A 157 -10.44 21.86 -20.81
C THR A 157 -8.95 22.11 -20.68
N LYS A 158 -8.54 23.27 -20.14
CA LYS A 158 -7.13 23.61 -19.93
C LYS A 158 -6.44 22.71 -18.90
N LEU A 159 -7.15 22.35 -17.83
CA LEU A 159 -6.69 21.44 -16.80
C LEU A 159 -6.85 19.96 -17.19
N GLN A 160 -7.41 19.67 -18.36
CA GLN A 160 -7.70 18.32 -18.86
C GLN A 160 -8.53 17.47 -17.86
N VAL A 161 -9.51 18.10 -17.23
CA VAL A 161 -10.43 17.46 -16.27
C VAL A 161 -11.88 17.69 -16.65
N HIS A 162 -12.78 16.86 -16.12
CA HIS A 162 -14.22 17.10 -16.25
C HIS A 162 -14.64 18.38 -15.52
N TRP A 163 -15.63 19.11 -16.06
CA TRP A 163 -16.09 20.40 -15.52
C TRP A 163 -16.52 20.34 -14.05
N GLU A 164 -17.16 19.24 -13.61
CA GLU A 164 -17.51 19.04 -12.20
C GLU A 164 -16.28 18.94 -11.29
N THR A 165 -15.19 18.37 -11.80
CA THR A 165 -13.92 18.28 -11.06
C THR A 165 -13.30 19.66 -10.94
N ALA A 166 -13.27 20.42 -12.04
CA ALA A 166 -12.79 21.80 -12.04
C ALA A 166 -13.59 22.67 -11.07
N LYS A 167 -14.93 22.58 -11.10
CA LYS A 167 -15.84 23.28 -10.17
C LYS A 167 -15.50 22.99 -8.71
N LYS A 168 -15.39 21.71 -8.32
CA LYS A 168 -15.03 21.33 -6.94
C LYS A 168 -13.67 21.86 -6.52
N VAL A 169 -12.69 21.80 -7.41
CA VAL A 169 -11.33 22.28 -7.15
C VAL A 169 -11.32 23.81 -7.00
N LEU A 170 -12.06 24.54 -7.82
CA LEU A 170 -12.16 26.00 -7.69
C LEU A 170 -12.78 26.42 -6.35
N VAL A 171 -13.80 25.69 -5.88
CA VAL A 171 -14.38 25.90 -4.54
C VAL A 171 -13.38 25.56 -3.44
N GLU A 172 -12.70 24.42 -3.53
CA GLU A 172 -11.71 23.95 -2.54
C GLU A 172 -10.54 24.94 -2.35
N TYR A 173 -10.16 25.65 -3.43
CA TYR A 173 -9.10 26.68 -3.39
C TYR A 173 -9.63 28.11 -3.23
N GLY A 174 -10.94 28.32 -3.05
CA GLY A 174 -11.54 29.63 -2.81
C GLY A 174 -11.67 30.55 -4.04
N PHE A 175 -11.49 30.02 -5.25
CA PHE A 175 -11.69 30.78 -6.49
C PHE A 175 -13.16 30.89 -6.91
N LEU A 176 -14.04 30.10 -6.29
CA LEU A 176 -15.49 30.09 -6.55
C LEU A 176 -16.23 29.91 -5.23
N SER A 177 -17.28 30.68 -4.98
CA SER A 177 -18.15 30.48 -3.81
C SER A 177 -19.04 29.24 -4.01
N GLU A 178 -19.46 28.58 -2.93
CA GLU A 178 -20.38 27.43 -3.01
C GLU A 178 -21.72 27.82 -3.63
N SER A 179 -22.23 29.03 -3.32
CA SER A 179 -23.47 29.57 -3.88
C SER A 179 -23.39 29.82 -5.39
N ASP A 180 -22.24 30.23 -5.91
CA ASP A 180 -22.03 30.43 -7.35
C ASP A 180 -21.80 29.11 -8.08
N ALA A 181 -21.27 28.12 -7.36
CA ALA A 181 -21.08 26.78 -7.89
C ALA A 181 -22.44 26.15 -8.26
N GLU A 182 -23.48 26.29 -7.44
CA GLU A 182 -24.77 25.60 -7.61
C GLU A 182 -25.59 26.04 -8.83
N LYS A 183 -25.40 27.27 -9.34
CA LYS A 183 -26.33 27.86 -10.31
C LYS A 183 -26.21 27.37 -11.78
N GLY A 184 -25.21 26.56 -12.16
CA GLY A 184 -25.03 26.01 -13.53
C GLY A 184 -24.56 27.00 -14.63
N ALA A 185 -23.56 26.59 -15.43
CA ALA A 185 -22.81 27.40 -16.43
C ALA A 185 -23.67 28.13 -17.51
N PRO A 186 -23.16 29.22 -18.14
CA PRO A 186 -21.75 29.66 -18.15
C PRO A 186 -21.51 30.99 -17.42
N TYR A 187 -20.76 30.96 -16.32
CA TYR A 187 -20.26 32.16 -15.67
C TYR A 187 -19.01 32.69 -16.37
N SER A 188 -18.95 34.01 -16.50
CA SER A 188 -17.71 34.75 -16.49
C SER A 188 -17.24 34.81 -15.03
N ILE A 189 -16.12 34.17 -14.72
CA ILE A 189 -15.46 34.29 -13.43
C ILE A 189 -14.94 35.72 -13.36
N SER A 190 -15.57 36.55 -12.54
CA SER A 190 -15.04 37.88 -12.26
C SER A 190 -13.68 37.69 -11.58
N PRO A 191 -12.60 38.33 -12.05
CA PRO A 191 -11.31 38.23 -11.40
C PRO A 191 -11.47 38.75 -9.96
N ALA A 192 -11.33 37.85 -8.98
CA ALA A 192 -11.23 38.27 -7.60
C ALA A 192 -10.04 39.25 -7.48
N PRO A 193 -10.16 40.32 -6.68
CA PRO A 193 -9.05 41.23 -6.43
C PRO A 193 -7.93 40.41 -5.77
N PHE A 194 -6.85 40.20 -6.50
CA PHE A 194 -5.63 39.64 -5.94
C PHE A 194 -4.99 40.72 -5.09
N ASP A 195 -5.04 40.56 -3.76
CA ASP A 195 -4.16 41.31 -2.86
C ASP A 195 -2.73 40.87 -3.13
N THR A 196 -2.01 41.66 -3.92
CA THR A 196 -0.56 41.57 -4.06
C THR A 196 0.07 42.28 -2.87
N SER A 197 0.23 41.57 -1.75
CA SER A 197 1.08 41.99 -0.64
C SER A 197 2.20 40.98 -0.40
#